data_AF-A0A662UFQ3-F1
#
_entry.id   AF-A0A662UFQ3-F1
#
_cell.length_a   1.000
_cell.length_b   1.000
_cell.length_c   1.000
_cell.angle_alpha   90.00
_cell.angle_beta   90.00
_cell.angle_gamma   90.00
#
_symmetry.space_group_name_H-M   'P 1'
#
loop_
_entity.id
_entity.type
_entity.pdbx_description
1 polymer ?
#
loop_
_entity_poly.entity_id
_entity_poly.type
_entity_poly.pdbx_seq_one_letter_code
_entity_poly.pdbx_strand_id
1 'polypeptide(L)'
;MEKLSRVIEVSKKYDKKLSHLWPVIIGLYFILSIIVSISNFLKMTGIGYGILEEALTPVTWSIYGLGILAVYFTYLIVHRRNWHFAKMYFIFSELLNYLSFKPLPENLKAKCLVLKDFLRDIKEEEKPRNIFIWIIASAISFGFFGILASYIIHRDLHKHSMREERIIDVLSELPVFEANAEIHIVKKRSIAHLLLAILSAGLYAPIWIYMFINDFNKHIEEHKILDEHLKRFLERT
;
A
#
# COMPACT_ATOMS: atom_id res chain seq x y z
N MET A 1 -3.66 20.69 18.03
CA MET A 1 -2.26 20.37 18.40
C MET A 1 -2.15 18.98 19.01
N GLU A 2 -2.73 18.70 20.18
CA GLU A 2 -2.69 17.37 20.84
C GLU A 2 -3.28 16.23 19.98
N LYS A 3 -4.32 16.51 19.19
CA LYS A 3 -4.89 15.54 18.24
C LYS A 3 -3.91 15.17 17.12
N LEU A 4 -3.06 16.11 16.67
CA LEU A 4 -2.12 15.89 15.58
C LEU A 4 -0.91 15.08 16.05
N SER A 5 -0.37 15.39 17.23
CA SER A 5 0.70 14.58 17.84
C SER A 5 0.25 13.14 18.10
N ARG A 6 -0.97 12.95 18.60
CA ARG A 6 -1.56 11.61 18.82
C ARG A 6 -1.70 10.83 17.52
N VAL A 7 -2.12 11.46 16.42
CA VAL A 7 -2.25 10.78 15.12
C VAL A 7 -0.87 10.37 14.56
N ILE A 8 0.14 11.24 14.69
CA ILE A 8 1.53 10.91 14.29
C ILE A 8 2.10 9.77 15.15
N GLU A 9 1.77 9.70 16.44
CA GLU A 9 2.22 8.62 17.30
C GLU A 9 1.55 7.29 16.94
N VAL A 10 0.23 7.30 16.76
CA VAL A 10 -0.54 6.12 16.39
C VAL A 10 -0.12 5.61 15.00
N SER A 11 0.16 6.51 14.04
CA SER A 11 0.55 6.12 12.68
C SER A 11 1.84 5.32 12.62
N LYS A 12 2.81 5.54 13.52
CA LYS A 12 4.06 4.76 13.59
C LYS A 12 3.82 3.25 13.72
N LYS A 13 2.70 2.84 14.33
CA LYS A 13 2.33 1.43 14.44
C LYS A 13 1.89 0.83 13.10
N TYR A 14 1.26 1.62 12.25
CA TYR A 14 0.58 1.19 11.02
C TYR A 14 1.40 1.46 9.75
N ASP A 15 2.31 2.44 9.78
CA ASP A 15 3.22 2.79 8.68
C ASP A 15 4.52 1.96 8.69
N LYS A 16 4.52 0.82 9.38
CA LYS A 16 5.67 -0.10 9.40
C LYS A 16 6.01 -0.57 7.98
N LYS A 17 7.31 -0.59 7.67
CA LYS A 17 7.81 -1.09 6.39
C LYS A 17 7.38 -2.53 6.19
N LEU A 18 6.82 -2.82 5.03
CA LEU A 18 6.56 -4.20 4.62
C LEU A 18 7.90 -4.87 4.31
N SER A 19 8.07 -6.11 4.79
CA SER A 19 9.30 -6.87 4.59
C SER A 19 9.53 -7.22 3.12
N HIS A 20 10.78 -7.13 2.66
CA HIS A 20 11.20 -7.60 1.33
C HIS A 20 11.25 -9.14 1.23
N LEU A 21 10.86 -9.87 2.30
CA LEU A 21 10.66 -11.33 2.26
C LEU A 21 9.34 -11.72 1.58
N TRP A 22 8.35 -10.83 1.51
CA TRP A 22 7.05 -11.11 0.90
C TRP A 22 7.11 -11.58 -0.57
N PRO A 23 7.93 -10.98 -1.46
CA PRO A 23 8.18 -11.50 -2.79
C PRO A 23 8.65 -12.96 -2.81
N VAL A 24 9.55 -13.33 -1.88
CA VAL A 24 10.08 -14.69 -1.78
C VAL A 24 8.98 -15.65 -1.32
N ILE A 25 8.21 -15.29 -0.30
CA ILE A 25 7.08 -16.10 0.21
C ILE A 25 6.06 -16.36 -0.91
N ILE A 26 5.68 -15.32 -1.66
CA ILE A 26 4.74 -15.42 -2.77
C ILE A 26 5.34 -16.21 -3.95
N GLY A 27 6.64 -16.08 -4.20
CA GLY A 27 7.33 -16.88 -5.21
C GLY A 27 7.33 -18.36 -4.87
N LEU A 28 7.68 -18.72 -3.64
CA LEU A 28 7.60 -20.09 -3.14
C LEU A 28 6.17 -20.64 -3.25
N TYR A 29 5.17 -19.83 -2.92
CA TYR A 29 3.76 -20.23 -3.07
C TYR A 29 3.43 -20.67 -4.50
N PHE A 30 3.77 -19.86 -5.50
CA PHE A 30 3.49 -20.18 -6.90
C PHE A 30 4.33 -21.34 -7.43
N ILE A 31 5.63 -21.39 -7.10
CA ILE A 31 6.53 -22.46 -7.53
C ILE A 31 6.05 -23.82 -6.99
N LEU A 32 5.75 -23.91 -5.69
CA LEU A 32 5.25 -25.16 -5.10
C LEU A 32 3.89 -25.56 -5.68
N SER A 33 3.01 -24.59 -5.92
CA SER A 33 1.71 -24.84 -6.56
C SER A 33 1.85 -25.42 -7.96
N ILE A 34 2.81 -24.94 -8.75
CA ILE A 34 3.13 -25.48 -10.08
C ILE A 34 3.70 -26.89 -9.96
N ILE A 35 4.64 -27.13 -9.05
CA ILE A 35 5.26 -28.46 -8.83
C ILE A 35 4.19 -29.50 -8.45
N VAL A 36 3.29 -29.15 -7.53
CA VAL A 36 2.18 -30.04 -7.11
C VAL A 36 1.21 -30.28 -8.26
N SER A 37 0.88 -29.24 -9.03
CA SER A 37 0.00 -29.37 -10.20
C SER A 37 0.58 -30.29 -11.27
N ILE A 38 1.86 -30.13 -11.62
CA ILE A 38 2.57 -31.00 -12.58
C ILE A 38 2.64 -32.43 -12.04
N SER A 39 2.98 -32.61 -10.77
CA SER A 39 3.08 -33.94 -10.17
C SER A 39 1.73 -34.66 -10.14
N ASN A 40 0.64 -33.96 -9.83
CA ASN A 40 -0.71 -34.53 -9.88
C ASN A 40 -1.12 -34.90 -11.31
N PHE A 41 -0.72 -34.11 -12.31
CA PHE A 41 -0.93 -34.45 -13.72
C PHE A 41 -0.17 -35.72 -14.13
N LEU A 42 1.09 -35.88 -13.72
CA LEU A 42 1.88 -37.08 -13.98
C LEU A 42 1.34 -38.33 -13.28
N LYS A 43 0.78 -38.18 -12.06
CA LYS A 43 0.08 -39.28 -11.39
C LYS A 43 -1.13 -39.76 -12.19
N MET A 44 -1.90 -38.82 -12.76
CA MET A 44 -3.07 -39.12 -13.57
C MET A 44 -2.70 -39.91 -14.85
N THR A 45 -1.49 -39.73 -15.38
CA THR A 45 -1.00 -40.50 -16.55
C THR A 45 -0.38 -41.85 -16.17
N GLY A 46 -0.41 -42.24 -14.89
CA GLY A 46 0.10 -43.52 -14.39
C GLY A 46 1.61 -43.58 -14.18
N ILE A 47 2.32 -42.46 -14.33
CA ILE A 47 3.78 -42.38 -14.18
C ILE A 47 4.13 -42.12 -12.71
N GLY A 48 4.89 -43.04 -12.08
CA GLY A 48 5.54 -42.78 -10.78
C GLY A 48 4.61 -42.69 -9.56
N TYR A 49 3.42 -43.28 -9.63
CA TYR A 49 2.32 -43.12 -8.66
C TYR A 49 2.74 -43.23 -7.18
N GLY A 50 3.49 -44.28 -6.78
CA GLY A 50 3.86 -44.52 -5.38
C GLY A 50 4.89 -43.54 -4.79
N ILE A 51 6.00 -43.26 -5.49
CA ILE A 51 7.04 -42.33 -5.02
C ILE A 51 6.52 -40.89 -4.96
N LEU A 52 5.65 -40.51 -5.91
CA LEU A 52 5.05 -39.19 -5.96
C LEU A 52 4.01 -38.97 -4.86
N GLU A 53 3.46 -40.00 -4.22
CA GLU A 53 2.41 -39.87 -3.21
C GLU A 53 2.95 -39.47 -1.84
N GLU A 54 4.00 -40.15 -1.36
CA GLU A 54 4.64 -39.84 -0.08
C GLU A 54 5.28 -38.44 -0.07
N ALA A 55 5.89 -38.03 -1.19
CA ALA A 55 6.55 -36.74 -1.31
C ALA A 55 5.56 -35.55 -1.47
N LEU A 56 4.37 -35.76 -2.06
CA LEU A 56 3.45 -34.64 -2.33
C LEU A 56 2.67 -34.16 -1.10
N THR A 57 2.42 -35.04 -0.15
CA THR A 57 1.61 -34.71 1.04
C THR A 57 2.19 -33.53 1.83
N PRO A 58 3.47 -33.53 2.26
CA PRO A 58 4.05 -32.39 2.98
C PRO A 58 4.15 -31.12 2.13
N VAL A 59 4.39 -31.24 0.82
CA VAL A 59 4.44 -30.09 -0.10
C VAL A 59 3.05 -29.45 -0.22
N THR A 60 1.99 -30.25 -0.27
CA THR A 60 0.60 -29.76 -0.33
C THR A 60 0.23 -28.98 0.94
N TRP A 61 0.60 -29.48 2.12
CA TRP A 61 0.42 -28.75 3.38
C TRP A 61 1.19 -27.42 3.41
N SER A 62 2.40 -27.40 2.84
CA SER A 62 3.21 -26.18 2.72
C SER A 62 2.52 -25.12 1.85
N ILE A 63 1.84 -25.52 0.78
CA ILE A 63 1.06 -24.62 -0.08
C ILE A 63 -0.08 -23.98 0.70
N TYR A 64 -0.82 -24.74 1.52
CA TYR A 64 -1.88 -24.16 2.34
C TYR A 64 -1.34 -23.13 3.34
N GLY A 65 -0.21 -23.43 3.99
CA GLY A 65 0.46 -22.47 4.87
C GLY A 65 0.87 -21.19 4.15
N LEU A 66 1.49 -21.32 2.97
CA LEU A 66 1.86 -20.18 2.13
C LEU A 66 0.65 -19.41 1.59
N GLY A 67 -0.44 -20.10 1.28
CA GLY A 67 -1.71 -19.49 0.86
C GLY A 67 -2.32 -18.63 1.96
N ILE A 68 -2.30 -19.11 3.22
CA ILE A 68 -2.71 -18.31 4.39
C ILE A 68 -1.83 -17.05 4.51
N LEU A 69 -0.51 -17.18 4.30
CA LEU A 69 0.39 -16.03 4.30
C LEU A 69 0.08 -15.05 3.16
N ALA A 70 -0.30 -15.53 1.97
CA ALA A 70 -0.72 -14.67 0.86
C ALA A 70 -2.03 -13.91 1.15
N VAL A 71 -2.98 -14.56 1.85
CA VAL A 71 -4.19 -13.89 2.37
C VAL A 71 -3.82 -12.82 3.41
N TYR A 72 -2.92 -13.16 4.33
CA TYR A 72 -2.43 -12.21 5.33
C TYR A 72 -1.68 -11.03 4.69
N PHE A 73 -0.92 -11.26 3.61
CA PHE A 73 -0.32 -10.19 2.82
C PHE A 73 -1.38 -9.24 2.26
N THR A 74 -2.50 -9.77 1.75
CA THR A 74 -3.63 -8.97 1.27
C THR A 74 -4.19 -8.07 2.39
N TYR A 75 -4.35 -8.62 3.59
CA TYR A 75 -4.72 -7.83 4.78
C TYR A 75 -3.73 -6.69 5.03
N LEU A 76 -2.43 -6.99 5.06
CA LEU A 76 -1.39 -5.99 5.36
C LEU A 76 -1.43 -4.81 4.38
N ILE A 77 -1.55 -5.07 3.08
CA ILE A 77 -1.52 -4.02 2.07
C ILE A 77 -2.78 -3.15 2.10
N VAL A 78 -3.96 -3.74 2.29
CA VAL A 78 -5.23 -3.00 2.37
C VAL A 78 -5.27 -2.17 3.66
N HIS A 79 -4.89 -2.78 4.78
CA HIS A 79 -4.90 -2.13 6.08
C HIS A 79 -3.94 -0.93 6.10
N ARG A 80 -2.71 -1.11 5.58
CA ARG A 80 -1.72 -0.03 5.47
C ARG A 80 -2.20 1.10 4.59
N ARG A 81 -2.78 0.81 3.42
CA ARG A 81 -3.39 1.82 2.54
C ARG A 81 -4.45 2.63 3.27
N ASN A 82 -5.39 1.97 3.95
CA ASN A 82 -6.47 2.66 4.63
C ASN A 82 -5.96 3.60 5.72
N TRP A 83 -4.98 3.14 6.50
CA TRP A 83 -4.38 3.94 7.56
C TRP A 83 -3.58 5.13 7.03
N HIS A 84 -2.72 4.92 6.03
CA HIS A 84 -1.93 5.99 5.42
C HIS A 84 -2.83 7.10 4.87
N PHE A 85 -3.88 6.73 4.12
CA PHE A 85 -4.75 7.71 3.48
C PHE A 85 -5.57 8.50 4.51
N ALA A 86 -6.07 7.81 5.55
CA ALA A 86 -6.79 8.46 6.64
C ALA A 86 -5.88 9.42 7.43
N LYS A 87 -4.63 9.03 7.69
CA LYS A 87 -3.61 9.85 8.36
C LYS A 87 -3.36 11.13 7.56
N MET A 88 -3.02 11.00 6.29
CA MET A 88 -2.65 12.14 5.45
C MET A 88 -3.82 13.11 5.26
N TYR A 89 -5.02 12.59 5.05
CA TYR A 89 -6.24 13.41 5.04
C TYR A 89 -6.41 14.21 6.35
N PHE A 90 -6.25 13.55 7.50
CA PHE A 90 -6.36 14.21 8.80
C PHE A 90 -5.31 15.30 8.99
N ILE A 91 -4.04 15.00 8.66
CA ILE A 91 -2.93 15.96 8.77
C ILE A 91 -3.21 17.20 7.92
N PHE A 92 -3.55 17.03 6.64
CA PHE A 92 -3.81 18.15 5.74
C PHE A 92 -5.06 18.95 6.16
N SER A 93 -6.12 18.27 6.59
CA SER A 93 -7.34 18.93 7.07
C SER A 93 -7.07 19.81 8.29
N GLU A 94 -6.38 19.27 9.30
CA GLU A 94 -6.05 20.02 10.52
C GLU A 94 -5.11 21.19 10.23
N LEU A 95 -4.14 21.00 9.36
CA LEU A 95 -3.22 22.04 8.94
C LEU A 95 -3.94 23.19 8.22
N LEU A 96 -4.81 22.89 7.25
CA LEU A 96 -5.60 23.92 6.56
C LEU A 96 -6.60 24.62 7.49
N ASN A 97 -7.14 23.90 8.47
CA ASN A 97 -7.98 24.52 9.51
C ASN A 97 -7.17 25.47 10.37
N TYR A 98 -5.99 25.07 10.82
CA TYR A 98 -5.09 25.92 11.58
C TYR A 98 -4.69 27.19 10.80
N LEU A 99 -4.34 27.03 9.52
CA LEU A 99 -3.97 28.14 8.63
C LEU A 99 -5.12 29.14 8.41
N SER A 100 -6.38 28.68 8.45
CA SER A 100 -7.52 29.61 8.30
C SER A 100 -7.69 30.59 9.47
N PHE A 101 -7.04 30.36 10.60
CA PHE A 101 -7.03 31.28 11.75
C PHE A 101 -5.79 32.19 11.80
N LYS A 102 -4.79 31.96 10.93
CA LYS A 102 -3.60 32.80 10.86
C LYS A 102 -3.77 33.97 9.90
N PRO A 103 -3.13 35.12 10.17
CA PRO A 103 -3.03 36.20 9.19
C PRO A 103 -2.12 35.74 8.05
N LEU A 104 -2.73 35.40 6.92
CA LEU A 104 -2.05 35.01 5.68
C LEU A 104 -2.31 36.06 4.60
N PRO A 105 -1.38 36.25 3.65
CA PRO A 105 -1.61 37.01 2.42
C PRO A 105 -2.88 36.54 1.68
N GLU A 106 -3.62 37.45 1.04
CA GLU A 106 -4.91 37.13 0.40
C GLU A 106 -4.80 36.05 -0.68
N ASN A 107 -3.74 36.09 -1.49
CA ASN A 107 -3.46 35.09 -2.52
C ASN A 107 -3.31 33.68 -1.92
N LEU A 108 -2.66 33.58 -0.76
CA LEU A 108 -2.40 32.32 -0.07
C LEU A 108 -3.65 31.81 0.67
N LYS A 109 -4.45 32.74 1.20
CA LYS A 109 -5.76 32.43 1.78
C LYS A 109 -6.71 31.85 0.72
N ALA A 110 -6.72 32.40 -0.50
CA ALA A 110 -7.49 31.86 -1.61
C ALA A 110 -7.03 30.45 -1.99
N LYS A 111 -5.71 30.20 -2.10
CA LYS A 111 -5.16 28.85 -2.34
C LYS A 111 -5.56 27.85 -1.25
N CYS A 112 -5.52 28.25 0.02
CA CYS A 112 -5.95 27.40 1.14
C CYS A 112 -7.45 27.03 1.07
N LEU A 113 -8.31 27.94 0.60
CA LEU A 113 -9.74 27.66 0.41
C LEU A 113 -9.95 26.64 -0.71
N VAL A 114 -9.27 26.82 -1.85
CA VAL A 114 -9.31 25.85 -2.96
C VAL A 114 -8.83 24.47 -2.52
N LEU A 115 -7.78 24.40 -1.69
CA LEU A 115 -7.31 23.15 -1.11
C LEU A 115 -8.32 22.49 -0.17
N LYS A 116 -9.09 23.26 0.60
CA LYS A 116 -10.14 22.70 1.46
C LYS A 116 -11.25 22.03 0.64
N ASP A 117 -11.66 22.65 -0.46
CA ASP A 117 -12.61 22.04 -1.39
C ASP A 117 -12.02 20.78 -2.04
N PHE A 118 -10.76 20.85 -2.48
CA PHE A 118 -10.05 19.70 -3.04
C PHE A 118 -9.90 18.53 -2.04
N LEU A 119 -9.66 18.81 -0.75
CA LEU A 119 -9.65 17.79 0.29
C LEU A 119 -11.02 17.13 0.47
N ARG A 120 -12.12 17.86 0.28
CA ARG A 120 -13.46 17.27 0.32
C ARG A 120 -13.64 16.25 -0.81
N ASP A 121 -13.17 16.56 -2.00
CA ASP A 121 -13.19 15.65 -3.14
C ASP A 121 -12.33 14.40 -2.88
N ILE A 122 -11.13 14.59 -2.30
CA ILE A 122 -10.26 13.49 -1.87
C ILE A 122 -10.98 12.57 -0.89
N LYS A 123 -11.68 13.12 0.10
CA LYS A 123 -12.42 12.32 1.09
C LYS A 123 -13.47 11.42 0.44
N GLU A 124 -14.14 11.91 -0.59
CA GLU A 124 -15.17 11.15 -1.31
C GLU A 124 -14.58 10.05 -2.19
N GLU A 125 -13.44 10.32 -2.82
CA GLU A 125 -12.77 9.38 -3.72
C GLU A 125 -11.90 8.34 -3.00
N GLU A 126 -11.31 8.69 -1.85
CA GLU A 126 -10.32 7.87 -1.15
C GLU A 126 -10.88 7.08 0.03
N LYS A 127 -12.17 6.75 -0.04
CA LYS A 127 -12.90 5.99 0.99
C LYS A 127 -12.13 4.73 1.44
N PRO A 128 -12.18 4.41 2.74
CA PRO A 128 -11.54 3.21 3.26
C PRO A 128 -12.14 1.98 2.59
N ARG A 129 -11.28 1.07 2.12
CA ARG A 129 -11.71 -0.20 1.55
C ARG A 129 -12.12 -1.15 2.68
N ASN A 130 -13.22 -1.89 2.50
CA ASN A 130 -13.63 -2.88 3.47
C ASN A 130 -12.64 -4.06 3.50
N ILE A 131 -11.83 -4.12 4.56
CA ILE A 131 -10.76 -5.11 4.73
C ILE A 131 -11.31 -6.54 4.69
N PHE A 132 -12.49 -6.80 5.28
CA PHE A 132 -13.07 -8.13 5.35
C PHE A 132 -13.41 -8.69 3.97
N ILE A 133 -14.01 -7.88 3.09
CA ILE A 133 -14.34 -8.30 1.72
C ILE A 133 -13.07 -8.71 0.96
N TRP A 134 -11.97 -7.98 1.16
CA TRP A 134 -10.70 -8.24 0.48
C TRP A 134 -10.02 -9.49 1.02
N ILE A 135 -10.07 -9.72 2.34
CA ILE A 135 -9.58 -10.96 2.95
C ILE A 135 -10.40 -12.15 2.46
N ILE A 136 -11.74 -12.05 2.44
CA ILE A 136 -12.62 -13.14 1.98
C ILE A 136 -12.36 -13.45 0.50
N ALA A 137 -12.26 -12.43 -0.36
CA ALA A 137 -11.92 -12.62 -1.77
C ALA A 137 -10.53 -13.27 -1.94
N SER A 138 -9.56 -12.90 -1.11
CA SER A 138 -8.25 -13.54 -1.06
C SER A 138 -8.33 -14.98 -0.59
N ALA A 139 -9.09 -15.28 0.45
CA ALA A 139 -9.24 -16.63 0.99
C ALA A 139 -9.91 -17.58 -0.02
N ILE A 140 -11.01 -17.16 -0.65
CA ILE A 140 -11.74 -17.98 -1.64
C ILE A 140 -10.88 -18.26 -2.88
N SER A 141 -10.01 -17.31 -3.25
CA SER A 141 -9.07 -17.47 -4.37
C SER A 141 -7.72 -18.09 -3.97
N PHE A 142 -7.60 -18.64 -2.76
CA PHE A 142 -6.35 -19.17 -2.21
C PHE A 142 -5.16 -18.19 -2.36
N GLY A 143 -5.37 -16.91 -2.04
CA GLY A 143 -4.35 -15.86 -2.13
C GLY A 143 -4.11 -15.30 -3.53
N PHE A 144 -4.68 -15.87 -4.59
CA PHE A 144 -4.46 -15.40 -5.97
C PHE A 144 -5.01 -13.98 -6.19
N PHE A 145 -6.15 -13.65 -5.57
CA PHE A 145 -6.69 -12.28 -5.57
C PHE A 145 -5.72 -11.27 -4.97
N GLY A 146 -4.74 -11.68 -4.16
CA GLY A 146 -3.68 -10.82 -3.65
C GLY A 146 -2.87 -10.10 -4.75
N ILE A 147 -2.69 -10.73 -5.91
CA ILE A 147 -2.03 -10.10 -7.08
C ILE A 147 -2.91 -8.96 -7.59
N LEU A 148 -4.20 -9.21 -7.85
CA LEU A 148 -5.12 -8.17 -8.29
C LEU A 148 -5.24 -7.05 -7.25
N ALA A 149 -5.30 -7.42 -5.97
CA ALA A 149 -5.38 -6.49 -4.87
C ALA A 149 -4.17 -5.54 -4.84
N SER A 150 -2.96 -6.08 -4.98
CA SER A 150 -1.74 -5.26 -5.04
C SER A 150 -1.71 -4.32 -6.24
N TYR A 151 -2.25 -4.71 -7.40
CA TYR A 151 -2.43 -3.81 -8.56
C TYR A 151 -3.40 -2.67 -8.28
N ILE A 152 -4.58 -2.96 -7.73
CA ILE A 152 -5.57 -1.93 -7.41
C ILE A 152 -5.01 -0.95 -6.37
N ILE A 153 -4.35 -1.46 -5.33
CA ILE A 153 -3.77 -0.63 -4.27
C ILE A 153 -2.60 0.19 -4.81
N HIS A 154 -1.76 -0.36 -5.70
CA HIS A 154 -0.71 0.41 -6.36
C HIS A 154 -1.28 1.58 -7.16
N ARG A 155 -2.35 1.34 -7.91
CA ARG A 155 -3.05 2.39 -8.66
C ARG A 155 -3.64 3.45 -7.74
N ASP A 156 -4.24 3.05 -6.61
CA ASP A 156 -4.73 3.99 -5.61
C ASP A 156 -3.60 4.83 -5.04
N LEU A 157 -2.46 4.21 -4.72
CA LEU A 157 -1.28 4.87 -4.17
C LEU A 157 -0.68 5.88 -5.14
N HIS A 158 -0.62 5.55 -6.44
CA HIS A 158 -0.20 6.50 -7.47
C HIS A 158 -1.13 7.72 -7.54
N LYS A 159 -2.46 7.51 -7.53
CA LYS A 159 -3.42 8.62 -7.54
C LYS A 159 -3.28 9.50 -6.30
N HIS A 160 -3.12 8.87 -5.14
CA HIS A 160 -2.92 9.53 -3.87
C HIS A 160 -1.64 10.38 -3.89
N SER A 161 -0.49 9.82 -4.28
CA SER A 161 0.77 10.56 -4.31
C SER A 161 0.74 11.79 -5.24
N MET A 162 0.04 11.70 -6.38
CA MET A 162 -0.16 12.85 -7.29
C MET A 162 -1.02 13.96 -6.66
N ARG A 163 -1.93 13.61 -5.75
CA ARG A 163 -2.78 14.58 -5.05
C ARG A 163 -2.05 15.22 -3.91
N GLU A 164 -1.28 14.43 -3.15
CA GLU A 164 -0.43 14.92 -2.08
C GLU A 164 0.58 15.93 -2.60
N GLU A 165 1.21 15.66 -3.74
CA GLU A 165 2.14 16.59 -4.41
C GLU A 165 1.50 17.98 -4.57
N ARG A 166 0.27 18.07 -5.09
CA ARG A 166 -0.43 19.36 -5.26
C ARG A 166 -0.70 20.07 -3.95
N ILE A 167 -1.00 19.31 -2.89
CA ILE A 167 -1.26 19.88 -1.57
C ILE A 167 0.05 20.43 -1.01
N ILE A 168 1.12 19.64 -1.06
CA ILE A 168 2.43 20.00 -0.50
C ILE A 168 3.07 21.15 -1.28
N ASP A 169 2.91 21.21 -2.61
CA ASP A 169 3.39 22.33 -3.43
C ASP A 169 2.86 23.67 -2.91
N VAL A 170 1.55 23.76 -2.66
CA VAL A 170 0.94 24.96 -2.07
C VAL A 170 1.35 25.17 -0.62
N LEU A 171 1.48 24.10 0.18
CA LEU A 171 1.93 24.21 1.57
C LEU A 171 3.40 24.65 1.67
N SER A 172 4.23 24.35 0.67
CA SER A 172 5.64 24.73 0.63
C SER A 172 5.83 26.24 0.46
N GLU A 173 4.84 26.94 -0.10
CA GLU A 173 4.81 28.41 -0.15
C GLU A 173 4.55 29.04 1.22
N LEU A 174 4.12 28.25 2.22
CA LEU A 174 3.89 28.76 3.56
C LEU A 174 5.21 28.85 4.33
N PRO A 175 5.49 29.98 5.02
CA PRO A 175 6.68 30.14 5.85
C PRO A 175 6.74 29.19 7.06
N VAL A 176 5.66 28.42 7.28
CA VAL A 176 5.51 27.37 8.29
C VAL A 176 6.28 26.09 7.93
N PHE A 177 6.43 25.81 6.63
CA PHE A 177 7.21 24.68 6.15
C PHE A 177 8.57 25.19 5.74
N GLU A 178 9.60 24.95 6.56
CA GLU A 178 10.98 25.14 6.12
C GLU A 178 11.16 24.32 4.84
N ALA A 179 11.40 25.04 3.73
CA ALA A 179 11.27 24.58 2.36
C ALA A 179 12.05 23.29 2.08
N ASN A 180 11.54 22.52 1.10
CA ASN A 180 12.11 21.30 0.49
C ASN A 180 11.63 19.95 1.05
N ALA A 181 10.33 19.79 1.30
CA ALA A 181 9.75 18.45 1.39
C ALA A 181 9.54 17.88 -0.03
N GLU A 182 10.57 17.27 -0.62
CA GLU A 182 10.42 16.48 -1.85
C GLU A 182 9.65 15.19 -1.51
N ILE A 183 8.46 15.00 -2.08
CA ILE A 183 7.70 13.75 -1.95
C ILE A 183 7.96 12.89 -3.19
N HIS A 184 8.20 11.60 -2.98
CA HIS A 184 8.18 10.61 -4.04
C HIS A 184 6.77 10.41 -4.55
N ILE A 185 6.61 10.83 -5.79
CA ILE A 185 5.48 10.48 -6.62
C ILE A 185 5.63 9.02 -7.01
N VAL A 186 4.72 8.17 -6.51
CA VAL A 186 4.69 6.76 -6.88
C VAL A 186 4.41 6.68 -8.37
N LYS A 187 5.31 6.08 -9.16
CA LYS A 187 5.16 6.01 -10.61
C LYS A 187 4.00 5.11 -11.00
N LYS A 188 3.13 5.54 -11.90
CA LYS A 188 2.06 4.70 -12.45
C LYS A 188 2.66 3.45 -13.10
N ARG A 189 2.27 2.27 -12.60
CA ARG A 189 2.67 1.01 -13.22
C ARG A 189 1.63 0.57 -14.26
N SER A 190 2.12 0.04 -15.38
CA SER A 190 1.27 -0.47 -16.45
C SER A 190 0.51 -1.72 -16.00
N ILE A 191 -0.72 -1.88 -16.50
CA ILE A 191 -1.52 -3.10 -16.33
C ILE A 191 -0.81 -4.35 -16.89
N ALA A 192 0.18 -4.17 -17.77
CA ALA A 192 1.03 -5.25 -18.26
C ALA A 192 1.65 -6.09 -17.15
N HIS A 193 1.97 -5.51 -15.99
CA HIS A 193 2.52 -6.25 -14.85
C HIS A 193 1.52 -7.26 -14.26
N LEU A 194 0.25 -6.87 -14.17
CA LEU A 194 -0.83 -7.75 -13.74
C LEU A 194 -1.05 -8.86 -14.78
N LEU A 195 -1.06 -8.52 -16.06
CA LEU A 195 -1.20 -9.50 -17.14
C LEU A 195 -0.03 -10.48 -17.15
N LEU A 196 1.21 -10.02 -16.99
CA LEU A 196 2.39 -10.89 -16.87
C LEU A 196 2.29 -11.82 -15.66
N ALA A 197 1.82 -11.33 -14.51
CA ALA A 197 1.60 -12.17 -13.33
C ALA A 197 0.55 -13.28 -13.58
N ILE A 198 -0.53 -12.98 -14.32
CA ILE A 198 -1.56 -13.98 -14.65
C ILE A 198 -1.06 -14.95 -15.73
N LEU A 199 -0.50 -14.44 -16.83
CA LEU A 199 -0.05 -15.25 -17.97
C LEU A 199 1.14 -16.16 -17.63
N SER A 200 1.95 -15.78 -16.64
CA SER A 200 3.04 -16.61 -16.11
C SER A 200 2.61 -17.56 -15.00
N ALA A 201 1.30 -17.77 -14.80
CA ALA A 201 0.73 -18.57 -13.70
C ALA A 201 1.28 -18.16 -12.31
N GLY A 202 1.55 -16.86 -12.12
CA GLY A 202 2.06 -16.29 -10.88
C GLY A 202 3.59 -16.23 -10.77
N LEU A 203 4.37 -16.78 -11.71
CA LEU A 203 5.84 -16.73 -11.64
C LEU A 203 6.41 -15.31 -11.70
N TYR A 204 5.70 -14.37 -12.34
CA TYR A 204 6.07 -12.95 -12.34
C TYR A 204 5.59 -12.20 -11.08
N ALA A 205 4.72 -12.80 -10.27
CA ALA A 205 4.17 -12.16 -9.06
C ALA A 205 5.25 -11.68 -8.07
N PRO A 206 6.35 -12.40 -7.80
CA PRO A 206 7.41 -11.92 -6.91
C PRO A 206 8.02 -10.60 -7.36
N ILE A 207 8.30 -10.44 -8.65
CA ILE A 207 8.86 -9.22 -9.23
C ILE A 207 7.86 -8.07 -9.06
N TRP A 208 6.59 -8.31 -9.38
CA TRP A 208 5.53 -7.35 -9.20
C TRP A 208 5.37 -6.91 -7.73
N ILE A 209 5.32 -7.86 -6.80
CA ILE A 209 5.17 -7.59 -5.37
C ILE A 209 6.41 -6.86 -4.82
N TYR A 210 7.61 -7.19 -5.29
CA TYR A 210 8.83 -6.46 -4.92
C TYR A 210 8.73 -4.99 -5.31
N MET A 211 8.38 -4.70 -6.57
CA MET A 211 8.22 -3.31 -7.04
C MET A 211 7.15 -2.57 -6.24
N PHE A 212 6.00 -3.21 -6.00
CA PHE A 212 4.92 -2.65 -5.19
C PHE A 212 5.37 -2.31 -3.76
N ILE A 213 6.01 -3.24 -3.06
CA ILE A 213 6.49 -3.05 -1.68
C ILE A 213 7.53 -1.95 -1.63
N ASN A 214 8.47 -1.95 -2.58
CA ASN A 214 9.52 -0.94 -2.65
C ASN A 214 8.94 0.46 -2.87
N ASP A 215 8.02 0.64 -3.83
CA ASP A 215 7.38 1.93 -4.10
C ASP A 215 6.58 2.42 -2.88
N PHE A 216 5.80 1.54 -2.23
CA PHE A 216 5.02 1.90 -1.04
C PHE A 216 5.91 2.21 0.17
N ASN A 217 6.97 1.43 0.40
CA ASN A 217 7.92 1.68 1.48
C ASN A 217 8.66 3.01 1.31
N LYS A 218 9.07 3.36 0.09
CA LYS A 218 9.73 4.64 -0.20
C LYS A 218 8.80 5.82 0.07
N HIS A 219 7.58 5.76 -0.47
CA HIS A 219 6.58 6.80 -0.27
C HIS A 219 6.28 7.08 1.21
N ILE A 220 6.11 6.04 2.02
CA ILE A 220 5.88 6.22 3.47
C ILE A 220 7.11 6.74 4.21
N GLU A 221 8.32 6.38 3.77
CA GLU A 221 9.54 6.82 4.44
C GLU A 221 9.74 8.34 4.36
N GLU A 222 9.43 8.93 3.22
CA GLU A 222 9.57 10.39 3.03
C GLU A 222 8.51 11.16 3.81
N HIS A 223 7.31 10.60 3.97
CA HIS A 223 6.29 11.17 4.84
C HIS A 223 6.72 11.22 6.31
N LYS A 224 7.72 10.45 6.74
CA LYS A 224 8.29 10.61 8.09
C LYS A 224 9.05 11.92 8.25
N ILE A 225 9.71 12.39 7.19
CA ILE A 225 10.40 13.69 7.19
C ILE A 225 9.37 14.81 7.34
N LEU A 226 8.24 14.70 6.63
CA LEU A 226 7.11 15.62 6.79
C LEU A 226 6.53 15.56 8.21
N ASP A 227 6.33 14.37 8.78
CA ASP A 227 5.84 14.19 10.14
C ASP A 227 6.79 14.85 11.18
N GLU A 228 8.10 14.80 10.95
CA GLU A 228 9.12 15.47 11.79
C GLU A 228 9.11 17.00 11.65
N HIS A 229 8.96 17.52 10.43
CA HIS A 229 8.81 18.96 10.18
C HIS A 229 7.55 19.50 10.84
N LEU A 230 6.44 18.77 10.67
CA LEU A 230 5.18 19.10 11.29
C LEU A 230 5.31 19.09 12.81
N LYS A 231 5.92 18.07 13.40
CA LYS A 231 6.16 18.00 14.85
C LYS A 231 6.96 19.21 15.36
N ARG A 232 8.06 19.57 14.70
CA ARG A 232 8.87 20.75 15.05
C ARG A 232 8.07 22.05 14.94
N PHE A 233 7.23 22.17 13.91
CA PHE A 233 6.34 23.32 13.76
C PHE A 233 5.33 23.43 14.92
N LEU A 234 4.74 22.29 15.33
CA LEU A 234 3.81 22.24 16.45
C LEU A 234 4.46 22.60 17.80
N GLU A 235 5.74 22.25 17.99
CA GLU A 235 6.48 22.55 19.23
C GLU A 235 6.90 24.03 19.34
N ARG A 236 7.03 24.72 18.19
CA ARG A 236 7.42 26.14 18.12
C ARG A 236 6.23 27.11 18.24
N THR A 237 4.99 26.61 18.17
CA THR A 237 3.77 27.43 18.24
C THR A 237 3.03 27.21 19.54
#